data_AF-A0A2U9CIK1-F1
#
_entry.id   AF-A0A2U9CIK1-F1
#
_cell.length_a   1.000
_cell.length_b   1.000
_cell.length_c   1.000
_cell.angle_alpha   90.00
_cell.angle_beta   90.00
_cell.angle_gamma   90.00
#
_symmetry.space_group_name_H-M   'P 1'
#
loop_
_entity.id
_entity.type
_entity.pdbx_description
1 polymer ?
#
loop_
_entity_poly.entity_id
_entity_poly.type
_entity_poly.pdbx_seq_one_letter_code
_entity_poly.pdbx_strand_id
1 'polypeptide(L)'
;MVETIFDLPVEKQIFYAVLGFSWTVYLWEAYLSYRQRRIYRSTTHVPQELGKIMDSATFEKSRLYQLDKSNFSFWSGLYSETEGTLILLLGGIPLLWGVAGSLTNRLGFGSEYEITQSLVFLTLATLFSAVTGLPWSLYNTFVIEEKHGFNQQTFGFFLRDALKKFFVTQCILLPVTSLLLYIIKIGGDYFFIYAWLFTLAVSLVLVTIYADYIAPLFDKFTLLPEGELKMDIEAMAKSISFPLTKVYVVEGSKRSSHSNAYFYGFFKNKRIVLFDTLLEDYSPFNKTGEPQPEQPESDETSSEAKAKPKNKKQGCNNPEILAVLGHELGHWKLGHTVKNMIISQMNSFLCFSLFAVLIGRKELFVAFGFNDSQPTLIGLMIIFQFIFSPYNERKRMVVPAALKIVRLKPTRKHKIDRHKGKIRKLKHDD
;
A
#
# COMPACT_ATOMS: atom_id res chain seq x y z
N MET A 1 -36.93 15.55 11.68
CA MET A 1 -35.53 15.07 11.86
C MET A 1 -34.55 15.82 10.94
N VAL A 2 -34.88 16.04 9.66
CA VAL A 2 -34.04 16.87 8.76
C VAL A 2 -34.15 18.37 9.06
N GLU A 3 -35.36 18.90 9.31
CA GLU A 3 -35.56 20.32 9.68
C GLU A 3 -34.82 20.71 10.98
N THR A 4 -34.82 19.82 11.98
CA THR A 4 -34.10 20.00 13.25
C THR A 4 -32.56 20.03 13.12
N ILE A 5 -31.98 19.58 12.01
CA ILE A 5 -30.52 19.63 11.80
C ILE A 5 -30.08 21.00 11.27
N PHE A 6 -30.89 21.64 10.44
CA PHE A 6 -30.58 22.97 9.89
C PHE A 6 -30.65 24.08 10.94
N ASP A 7 -31.36 23.84 12.05
CA ASP A 7 -31.43 24.75 13.19
C ASP A 7 -30.26 24.60 14.17
N LEU A 8 -29.38 23.60 13.98
CA LEU A 8 -28.20 23.43 14.84
C LEU A 8 -27.13 24.49 14.52
N PRO A 9 -26.31 24.87 15.52
CA PRO A 9 -25.09 25.65 15.26
C PRO A 9 -24.19 25.00 14.22
N VAL A 10 -23.52 25.83 13.42
CA VAL A 10 -22.70 25.41 12.27
C VAL A 10 -21.64 24.37 12.67
N GLU A 11 -21.01 24.56 13.83
CA GLU A 11 -20.02 23.63 14.39
C GLU A 11 -20.60 22.23 14.64
N LYS A 12 -21.85 22.12 15.10
CA LYS A 12 -22.54 20.84 15.30
C LYS A 12 -22.93 20.22 13.97
N GLN A 13 -23.37 21.03 13.01
CA GLN A 13 -23.67 20.55 11.66
C GLN A 13 -22.43 19.94 11.00
N ILE A 14 -21.27 20.61 11.10
CA ILE A 14 -19.99 20.10 10.58
C ILE A 14 -19.63 18.77 11.23
N PHE A 15 -19.66 18.71 12.58
CA PHE A 15 -19.29 17.49 13.31
C PHE A 15 -20.19 16.31 12.94
N TYR A 16 -21.52 16.49 12.95
CA TYR A 16 -22.45 15.42 12.60
C TYR A 16 -22.41 15.05 11.12
N ALA A 17 -22.13 15.99 10.21
CA ALA A 17 -21.93 15.68 8.81
C ALA A 17 -20.70 14.80 8.57
N VAL A 18 -19.58 15.11 9.24
CA VAL A 18 -18.35 14.29 9.19
C VAL A 18 -18.62 12.90 9.74
N LEU A 19 -19.22 12.79 10.92
CA LEU A 19 -19.49 11.51 11.56
C LEU A 19 -20.50 10.68 10.74
N GLY A 20 -21.58 11.30 10.28
CA GLY A 20 -22.58 10.65 9.44
C GLY A 20 -22.01 10.18 8.10
N PHE A 21 -21.12 10.95 7.49
CA PHE A 21 -20.42 10.54 6.27
C PHE A 21 -19.50 9.35 6.53
N SER A 22 -18.72 9.36 7.63
CA SER A 22 -17.85 8.24 8.04
C SER A 22 -18.64 6.93 8.13
N TRP A 23 -19.73 6.93 8.90
CA TRP A 23 -20.60 5.76 9.06
C TRP A 23 -21.26 5.32 7.75
N THR A 24 -21.65 6.27 6.88
CA THR A 24 -22.20 5.95 5.56
C THR A 24 -21.19 5.20 4.70
N VAL A 25 -19.93 5.67 4.68
CA VAL A 25 -18.83 4.99 3.95
C VAL A 25 -18.56 3.62 4.55
N TYR A 26 -18.45 3.52 5.87
CA TYR A 26 -18.23 2.24 6.55
C TYR A 26 -19.33 1.22 6.23
N LEU A 27 -20.61 1.60 6.35
CA LEU A 27 -21.73 0.71 6.06
C LEU A 27 -21.76 0.27 4.59
N TRP A 28 -21.41 1.16 3.68
CA TRP A 28 -21.27 0.83 2.26
C TRP A 28 -20.15 -0.20 2.01
N GLU A 29 -18.99 -0.01 2.63
CA GLU A 29 -17.87 -0.96 2.51
C GLU A 29 -18.15 -2.30 3.18
N ALA A 30 -18.82 -2.29 4.34
CA ALA A 30 -19.28 -3.49 5.02
C ALA A 30 -20.26 -4.27 4.14
N TYR A 31 -21.18 -3.59 3.45
CA TYR A 31 -22.08 -4.20 2.47
C TYR A 31 -21.33 -4.83 1.30
N LEU A 32 -20.35 -4.14 0.70
CA LEU A 32 -19.53 -4.69 -0.38
C LEU A 32 -18.71 -5.91 0.10
N SER A 33 -18.14 -5.83 1.30
CA SER A 33 -17.39 -6.93 1.91
C SER A 33 -18.28 -8.14 2.20
N TYR A 34 -19.51 -7.91 2.66
CA TYR A 34 -20.51 -8.95 2.85
C TYR A 34 -20.84 -9.67 1.53
N ARG A 35 -21.05 -8.91 0.44
CA ARG A 35 -21.30 -9.49 -0.89
C ARG A 35 -20.13 -10.37 -1.35
N GLN A 36 -18.90 -9.89 -1.18
CA GLN A 36 -17.71 -10.66 -1.53
C GLN A 36 -17.57 -11.92 -0.67
N ARG A 37 -17.84 -11.82 0.63
CA ARG A 37 -17.83 -12.97 1.56
C ARG A 37 -18.87 -14.02 1.20
N ARG A 38 -20.05 -13.60 0.71
CA ARG A 38 -21.09 -14.52 0.21
C ARG A 38 -20.58 -15.33 -0.98
N ILE A 39 -19.77 -14.74 -1.87
CA ILE A 39 -19.13 -15.47 -2.98
C ILE A 39 -18.18 -16.56 -2.44
N TYR A 40 -17.32 -16.23 -1.49
CA TYR A 40 -16.41 -17.22 -0.87
C TYR A 40 -17.14 -18.37 -0.17
N ARG A 41 -18.34 -18.12 0.38
CA ARG A 41 -19.16 -19.16 1.01
C ARG A 41 -19.95 -20.01 0.01
N SER A 42 -20.46 -19.40 -1.07
CA SER A 42 -21.33 -20.08 -2.04
C SER A 42 -20.55 -20.80 -3.14
N THR A 43 -19.37 -20.29 -3.52
CA THR A 43 -18.56 -20.87 -4.59
C THR A 43 -17.62 -21.91 -4.00
N THR A 44 -18.14 -23.11 -3.74
CA THR A 44 -17.39 -24.23 -3.13
C THR A 44 -16.70 -25.14 -4.15
N HIS A 45 -16.97 -24.95 -5.43
CA HIS A 45 -16.39 -25.72 -6.52
C HIS A 45 -15.77 -24.79 -7.56
N VAL A 46 -14.75 -25.28 -8.27
CA VAL A 46 -14.09 -24.51 -9.33
C VAL A 46 -15.11 -24.23 -10.44
N PRO A 47 -15.36 -22.97 -10.81
CA PRO A 47 -16.20 -22.63 -11.95
C PRO A 47 -15.66 -23.25 -13.24
N GLN A 48 -16.56 -23.60 -14.17
CA GLN A 48 -16.18 -24.29 -15.41
C GLN A 48 -15.16 -23.50 -16.23
N GLU A 49 -15.25 -22.17 -16.20
CA GLU A 49 -14.34 -21.24 -16.88
C GLU A 49 -12.91 -21.28 -16.32
N LEU A 50 -12.75 -21.67 -15.06
CA LEU A 50 -11.47 -21.73 -14.35
C LEU A 50 -10.90 -23.15 -14.23
N GLY A 51 -11.64 -24.17 -14.68
CA GLY A 51 -11.26 -25.58 -14.50
C GLY A 51 -9.91 -25.96 -15.12
N LYS A 52 -9.45 -25.23 -16.15
CA LYS A 52 -8.12 -25.43 -16.76
C LYS A 52 -6.99 -24.65 -16.07
N ILE A 53 -7.32 -23.69 -15.20
CA ILE A 53 -6.38 -22.74 -14.60
C ILE A 53 -6.03 -23.17 -13.17
N MET A 54 -6.99 -23.76 -12.45
CA MET A 54 -6.84 -24.02 -11.02
C MET A 54 -7.44 -25.38 -10.66
N ASP A 55 -6.67 -26.19 -9.93
CA ASP A 55 -7.16 -27.45 -9.37
C ASP A 55 -8.01 -27.23 -8.11
N SER A 56 -8.86 -28.21 -7.80
CA SER A 56 -9.82 -28.13 -6.69
C SER A 56 -9.16 -27.93 -5.33
N ALA A 57 -7.96 -28.50 -5.11
CA ALA A 57 -7.27 -28.38 -3.82
C ALA A 57 -6.71 -26.96 -3.64
N THR A 58 -6.09 -26.39 -4.66
CA THR A 58 -5.61 -25.00 -4.64
C THR A 58 -6.78 -24.01 -4.56
N PHE A 59 -7.90 -24.29 -5.22
CA PHE A 59 -9.10 -23.47 -5.11
C PHE A 59 -9.64 -23.43 -3.68
N GLU A 60 -9.79 -24.60 -3.03
CA GLU A 60 -10.29 -24.66 -1.66
C GLU A 60 -9.35 -23.97 -0.66
N LYS A 61 -8.04 -24.16 -0.80
CA LYS A 61 -7.05 -23.43 0.01
C LYS A 61 -7.18 -21.90 -0.17
N SER A 62 -7.29 -21.45 -1.41
CA SER A 62 -7.46 -20.02 -1.72
C SER A 62 -8.78 -19.48 -1.15
N ARG A 63 -9.87 -20.25 -1.25
CA ARG A 63 -11.19 -19.90 -0.73
C ARG A 63 -11.18 -19.76 0.80
N LEU A 64 -10.59 -20.71 1.51
CA LEU A 64 -10.46 -20.67 2.97
C LEU A 64 -9.58 -19.51 3.44
N TYR A 65 -8.45 -19.26 2.76
CA TYR A 65 -7.59 -18.10 3.03
C TYR A 65 -8.34 -16.79 2.89
N GLN A 66 -9.05 -16.60 1.77
CA GLN A 66 -9.84 -15.38 1.54
C GLN A 66 -11.01 -15.24 2.53
N LEU A 67 -11.61 -16.36 2.99
CA LEU A 67 -12.68 -16.33 3.98
C LEU A 67 -12.18 -15.88 5.36
N ASP A 68 -11.01 -16.36 5.78
CA ASP A 68 -10.37 -15.93 7.04
C ASP A 68 -9.96 -14.45 6.99
N LYS A 69 -9.35 -14.00 5.89
CA LYS A 69 -9.03 -12.58 5.67
C LYS A 69 -10.27 -11.70 5.65
N SER A 70 -11.34 -12.15 5.00
CA SER A 70 -12.62 -11.44 4.98
C SER A 70 -13.21 -11.31 6.38
N ASN A 71 -13.09 -12.35 7.22
CA ASN A 71 -13.54 -12.28 8.60
C ASN A 71 -12.74 -11.30 9.44
N PHE A 72 -11.41 -11.36 9.32
CA PHE A 72 -10.50 -10.44 10.00
C PHE A 72 -10.76 -8.99 9.60
N SER A 73 -10.84 -8.71 8.29
CA SER A 73 -11.09 -7.37 7.75
C SER A 73 -12.40 -6.76 8.26
N PHE A 74 -13.43 -7.57 8.46
CA PHE A 74 -14.70 -7.09 9.01
C PHE A 74 -14.55 -6.63 10.46
N TRP A 75 -13.93 -7.46 11.31
CA TRP A 75 -13.75 -7.14 12.73
C TRP A 75 -12.77 -6.00 12.96
N SER A 76 -11.64 -5.99 12.24
CA SER A 76 -10.68 -4.89 12.32
C SER A 76 -11.30 -3.59 11.82
N GLY A 77 -12.09 -3.63 10.73
CA GLY A 77 -12.80 -2.46 10.22
C GLY A 77 -13.83 -1.92 11.21
N LEU A 78 -14.64 -2.80 11.83
CA LEU A 78 -15.61 -2.40 12.86
C LEU A 78 -14.93 -1.77 14.09
N TYR A 79 -13.81 -2.35 14.52
CA TYR A 79 -13.00 -1.78 15.60
C TYR A 79 -12.50 -0.38 15.24
N SER A 80 -11.89 -0.21 14.06
CA SER A 80 -11.38 1.10 13.62
C SER A 80 -12.47 2.16 13.50
N GLU A 81 -13.66 1.82 12.98
CA GLU A 81 -14.78 2.76 12.91
C GLU A 81 -15.30 3.14 14.31
N THR A 82 -15.36 2.17 15.22
CA THR A 82 -15.78 2.39 16.61
C THR A 82 -14.76 3.22 17.37
N GLU A 83 -13.47 2.91 17.24
CA GLU A 83 -12.36 3.67 17.82
C GLU A 83 -12.39 5.13 17.34
N GLY A 84 -12.47 5.35 16.02
CA GLY A 84 -12.57 6.69 15.45
C GLY A 84 -13.79 7.45 15.94
N THR A 85 -14.95 6.79 16.00
CA THR A 85 -16.20 7.37 16.52
C THR A 85 -16.06 7.78 17.99
N LEU A 86 -15.48 6.92 18.83
CA LEU A 86 -15.26 7.22 20.25
C LEU A 86 -14.25 8.36 20.43
N ILE A 87 -13.16 8.38 19.66
CA ILE A 87 -12.18 9.48 19.67
C ILE A 87 -12.85 10.81 19.33
N LEU A 88 -13.74 10.83 18.33
CA LEU A 88 -14.45 12.05 17.95
C LEU A 88 -15.48 12.46 19.01
N LEU A 89 -16.33 11.55 19.48
CA LEU A 89 -17.40 11.84 20.43
C LEU A 89 -16.88 12.24 21.82
N LEU A 90 -15.78 11.64 22.28
CA LEU A 90 -15.20 11.89 23.60
C LEU A 90 -14.14 12.99 23.60
N GLY A 91 -13.89 13.65 22.46
CA GLY A 91 -12.88 14.71 22.35
C GLY A 91 -11.45 14.19 22.55
N GLY A 92 -11.15 12.98 22.08
CA GLY A 92 -9.83 12.35 22.21
C GLY A 92 -8.72 13.16 21.55
N ILE A 93 -9.00 13.87 20.45
CA ILE A 93 -8.04 14.75 19.78
C ILE A 93 -7.67 15.95 20.68
N PRO A 94 -8.61 16.79 21.16
CA PRO A 94 -8.33 17.84 22.15
C PRO A 94 -7.63 17.32 23.41
N LEU A 95 -8.04 16.17 23.92
CA LEU A 95 -7.41 15.55 25.10
C LEU A 95 -5.93 15.25 24.84
N LEU A 96 -5.61 14.62 23.71
CA LEU A 96 -4.24 14.30 23.35
C LEU A 96 -3.41 15.58 23.10
N TRP A 97 -4.03 16.62 22.54
CA TRP A 97 -3.41 17.94 22.39
C TRP A 97 -3.07 18.59 23.74
N GLY A 98 -3.97 18.51 24.72
CA GLY A 98 -3.75 18.99 26.08
C GLY A 98 -2.66 18.20 26.82
N VAL A 99 -2.60 16.89 26.63
CA VAL A 99 -1.51 16.04 27.15
C VAL A 99 -0.17 16.45 26.53
N ALA A 100 -0.13 16.68 25.22
CA ALA A 100 1.08 17.14 24.54
C ALA A 100 1.56 18.50 25.10
N GLY A 101 0.65 19.45 25.32
CA GLY A 101 0.98 20.76 25.91
C GLY A 101 1.46 20.65 27.36
N SER A 102 0.85 19.76 28.15
CA SER A 102 1.29 19.50 29.52
C SER A 102 2.71 18.92 29.57
N LEU A 103 3.07 18.08 28.60
CA LEU A 103 4.39 17.49 28.49
C LEU A 103 5.45 18.51 28.04
N THR A 104 5.13 19.37 27.05
CA THR A 104 6.05 20.43 26.61
C THR A 104 6.29 21.47 27.70
N ASN A 105 5.24 21.85 28.44
CA ASN A 105 5.36 22.80 29.55
C ASN A 105 6.28 22.27 30.66
N ARG A 106 6.23 20.97 30.97
CA ARG A 106 7.15 20.33 31.93
C ARG A 106 8.61 20.35 31.47
N LEU A 107 8.85 20.42 30.16
CA LEU A 107 10.18 20.51 29.56
C LEU A 107 10.66 21.96 29.38
N GLY A 108 9.90 22.95 29.88
CA GLY A 108 10.23 24.37 29.78
C GLY A 108 9.81 25.05 28.48
N PHE A 109 9.02 24.37 27.63
CA PHE A 109 8.46 24.95 26.41
C PHE A 109 6.99 25.31 26.63
N GLY A 110 6.72 26.62 26.78
CA GLY A 110 5.38 27.17 26.97
C GLY A 110 4.47 27.04 25.74
N SER A 111 3.27 27.61 25.85
CA SER A 111 2.25 27.59 24.78
C SER A 111 2.64 28.38 23.53
N GLU A 112 3.64 29.25 23.61
CA GLU A 112 4.22 29.97 22.48
C GLU A 112 4.95 29.05 21.49
N TYR A 113 5.41 27.88 21.95
CA TYR A 113 6.11 26.89 21.11
C TYR A 113 5.15 25.91 20.45
N GLU A 114 4.17 26.42 19.68
CA GLU A 114 3.12 25.61 19.04
C GLU A 114 3.68 24.49 18.15
N ILE A 115 4.78 24.73 17.42
CA ILE A 115 5.41 23.71 16.58
C ILE A 115 5.93 22.56 17.47
N THR A 116 6.57 22.85 18.59
CA THR A 116 7.05 21.83 19.53
C THR A 116 5.89 21.00 20.09
N GLN A 117 4.81 21.64 20.53
CA GLN A 117 3.60 20.94 20.97
C GLN A 117 3.00 20.08 19.84
N SER A 118 3.00 20.57 18.61
CA SER A 118 2.53 19.85 17.43
C SER A 118 3.35 18.59 17.16
N LEU A 119 4.68 18.65 17.31
CA LEU A 119 5.55 17.49 17.14
C LEU A 119 5.34 16.43 18.24
N VAL A 120 5.16 16.88 19.49
CA VAL A 120 4.84 15.98 20.61
C VAL A 120 3.47 15.33 20.39
N PHE A 121 2.45 16.10 20.02
CA PHE A 121 1.13 15.58 19.66
C PHE A 121 1.25 14.52 18.55
N LEU A 122 1.99 14.81 17.47
CA LEU A 122 2.15 13.88 16.36
C LEU A 122 2.86 12.58 16.78
N THR A 123 3.85 12.67 17.66
CA THR A 123 4.56 11.51 18.22
C THR A 123 3.62 10.67 19.07
N LEU A 124 2.84 11.29 19.96
CA LEU A 124 1.87 10.59 20.80
C LEU A 124 0.74 9.96 19.98
N ALA A 125 0.23 10.66 18.95
CA ALA A 125 -0.82 10.16 18.08
C ALA A 125 -0.36 8.95 17.25
N THR A 126 0.84 9.01 16.68
CA THR A 126 1.42 7.89 15.93
C THR A 126 1.81 6.73 16.83
N LEU A 127 2.25 6.99 18.06
CA LEU A 127 2.49 5.95 19.07
C LEU A 127 1.18 5.26 19.48
N PHE A 128 0.13 6.03 19.76
CA PHE A 128 -1.20 5.50 20.05
C PHE A 128 -1.68 4.59 18.93
N SER A 129 -1.63 5.05 17.67
CA SER A 129 -2.01 4.26 16.50
C SER A 129 -1.16 3.00 16.32
N ALA A 130 0.15 3.07 16.58
CA ALA A 130 1.03 1.90 16.53
C ALA A 130 0.67 0.85 17.60
N VAL A 131 0.31 1.29 18.80
CA VAL A 131 -0.09 0.41 19.91
C VAL A 131 -1.45 -0.22 19.65
N THR A 132 -2.46 0.54 19.22
CA THR A 132 -3.80 -0.01 18.95
C THR A 132 -3.83 -0.89 17.71
N GLY A 133 -2.95 -0.63 16.73
CA GLY A 133 -2.76 -1.47 15.54
C GLY A 133 -1.97 -2.78 15.78
N LEU A 134 -1.17 -2.85 16.85
CA LEU A 134 -0.27 -3.98 17.11
C LEU A 134 -1.00 -5.33 17.29
N PRO A 135 -2.10 -5.43 18.08
CA PRO A 135 -2.85 -6.68 18.22
C PRO A 135 -3.38 -7.22 16.89
N TRP A 136 -3.89 -6.34 16.03
CA TRP A 136 -4.40 -6.70 14.71
C TRP A 136 -3.29 -7.21 13.79
N SER A 137 -2.14 -6.54 13.80
CA SER A 137 -0.96 -6.95 13.02
C SER A 137 -0.39 -8.30 13.47
N LEU A 138 -0.34 -8.54 14.79
CA LEU A 138 0.07 -9.82 15.37
C LEU A 138 -0.89 -10.95 14.97
N TYR A 139 -2.20 -10.72 15.09
CA TYR A 139 -3.20 -11.72 14.72
C TYR A 139 -3.13 -12.06 13.22
N ASN A 140 -3.04 -11.04 12.36
CA ASN A 140 -2.92 -11.29 10.92
C ASN A 140 -1.65 -12.10 10.60
N THR A 141 -0.50 -11.76 11.18
CA THR A 141 0.79 -12.40 10.85
C THR A 141 0.92 -13.79 11.46
N PHE A 142 0.69 -13.94 12.77
CA PHE A 142 0.98 -15.17 13.51
C PHE A 142 -0.23 -16.11 13.66
N VAL A 143 -1.42 -15.71 13.24
CA VAL A 143 -2.60 -16.59 13.22
C VAL A 143 -3.06 -16.83 11.79
N ILE A 144 -3.37 -15.79 11.03
CA ILE A 144 -3.93 -15.96 9.66
C ILE A 144 -2.85 -16.40 8.69
N GLU A 145 -1.78 -15.61 8.53
CA GLU A 145 -0.72 -15.95 7.57
C GLU A 145 0.02 -17.23 7.99
N GLU A 146 0.20 -17.49 9.29
CA GLU A 146 0.75 -18.75 9.81
C GLU A 146 -0.13 -19.96 9.47
N LYS A 147 -1.46 -19.88 9.75
CA LYS A 147 -2.42 -20.96 9.43
C LYS A 147 -2.41 -21.35 7.96
N HIS A 148 -2.17 -20.37 7.07
CA HIS A 148 -2.14 -20.58 5.63
C HIS A 148 -0.73 -20.79 5.06
N GLY A 149 0.29 -20.91 5.91
CA GLY A 149 1.67 -21.24 5.53
C GLY A 149 2.43 -20.10 4.83
N PHE A 150 1.95 -18.85 4.96
CA PHE A 150 2.58 -17.69 4.35
C PHE A 150 3.58 -16.98 5.25
N ASN A 151 3.41 -17.04 6.57
CA ASN A 151 4.34 -16.40 7.51
C ASN A 151 5.67 -17.16 7.57
N GLN A 152 6.77 -16.41 7.59
CA GLN A 152 8.14 -16.93 7.67
C GLN A 152 8.96 -16.17 8.72
N GLN A 153 8.33 -15.22 9.42
CA GLN A 153 8.97 -14.36 10.40
C GLN A 153 8.84 -14.94 11.80
N THR A 154 9.88 -14.77 12.61
CA THR A 154 9.79 -14.98 14.05
C THR A 154 9.22 -13.75 14.77
N PHE A 155 8.64 -13.95 15.94
CA PHE A 155 8.13 -12.86 16.77
C PHE A 155 9.20 -11.79 17.07
N GLY A 156 10.43 -12.22 17.36
CA GLY A 156 11.55 -11.30 17.61
C GLY A 156 11.94 -10.48 16.39
N PHE A 157 11.90 -11.06 15.19
CA PHE A 157 12.10 -10.31 13.94
C PHE A 157 10.99 -9.29 13.73
N PHE A 158 9.73 -9.70 13.89
CA PHE A 158 8.56 -8.84 13.72
C PHE A 158 8.62 -7.60 14.64
N LEU A 159 8.90 -7.78 15.93
CA LEU A 159 8.94 -6.66 16.88
C LEU A 159 10.10 -5.70 16.60
N ARG A 160 11.29 -6.23 16.28
CA ARG A 160 12.44 -5.41 15.89
C ARG A 160 12.16 -4.62 14.61
N ASP A 161 11.50 -5.24 13.65
CA ASP A 161 11.10 -4.60 12.39
C ASP A 161 10.06 -3.49 12.63
N ALA A 162 9.05 -3.74 13.47
CA ALA A 162 8.06 -2.74 13.85
C ALA A 162 8.69 -1.52 14.55
N LEU A 163 9.58 -1.74 15.52
CA LEU A 163 10.29 -0.66 16.21
C LEU A 163 11.19 0.13 15.26
N LYS A 164 11.92 -0.56 14.37
CA LYS A 164 12.76 0.09 13.36
C LYS A 164 11.91 0.95 12.40
N LYS A 165 10.78 0.42 11.92
CA LYS A 165 9.84 1.16 11.06
C LYS A 165 9.29 2.40 11.75
N PHE A 166 8.90 2.26 13.02
CA PHE A 166 8.43 3.39 13.82
C PHE A 166 9.49 4.48 13.93
N PHE A 167 10.71 4.12 14.33
CA PHE A 167 11.80 5.09 14.51
C PHE A 167 12.20 5.79 13.21
N VAL A 168 12.41 5.04 12.12
CA VAL A 168 12.73 5.61 10.80
C VAL A 168 11.61 6.54 10.33
N THR A 169 10.35 6.18 10.59
CA THR A 169 9.20 7.04 10.26
C THR A 169 9.24 8.34 11.07
N GLN A 170 9.49 8.30 12.38
CA GLN A 170 9.60 9.52 13.21
C GLN A 170 10.76 10.43 12.75
N CYS A 171 11.92 9.85 12.44
CA CYS A 171 13.09 10.60 11.97
C CYS A 171 12.83 11.39 10.67
N ILE A 172 11.94 10.90 9.81
CA ILE A 172 11.55 11.60 8.58
C ILE A 172 10.36 12.52 8.84
N LEU A 173 9.35 12.04 9.56
CA LEU A 173 8.08 12.73 9.75
C LEU A 173 8.22 14.02 10.56
N LEU A 174 8.95 13.99 11.68
CA LEU A 174 9.04 15.15 12.58
C LEU A 174 9.76 16.35 11.94
N PRO A 175 10.94 16.19 11.29
CA PRO A 175 11.61 17.32 10.63
C PRO A 175 10.84 17.84 9.40
N VAL A 176 10.23 16.95 8.62
CA VAL A 176 9.41 17.36 7.47
C VAL A 176 8.20 18.15 7.94
N THR A 177 7.53 17.69 9.00
CA THR A 177 6.34 18.37 9.53
C THR A 177 6.70 19.70 10.18
N SER A 178 7.81 19.78 10.94
CA SER A 178 8.23 21.04 11.56
C SER A 178 8.50 22.13 10.52
N LEU A 179 9.20 21.80 9.43
CA LEU A 179 9.45 22.70 8.31
C LEU A 179 8.16 23.07 7.57
N LEU A 180 7.27 22.12 7.33
CA LEU A 180 5.97 22.40 6.70
C LEU A 180 5.14 23.37 7.53
N LEU A 181 5.02 23.14 8.85
CA LEU A 181 4.29 24.03 9.75
C LEU A 181 4.91 25.41 9.80
N TYR A 182 6.24 25.50 9.79
CA TYR A 182 6.96 26.76 9.73
C TYR A 182 6.66 27.52 8.43
N ILE A 183 6.69 26.85 7.27
CA ILE A 183 6.35 27.44 5.96
C ILE A 183 4.92 27.96 5.94
N ILE A 184 3.97 27.21 6.49
CA ILE A 184 2.56 27.62 6.56
C ILE A 184 2.41 28.88 7.42
N LYS A 185 3.10 28.95 8.57
CA LYS A 185 3.03 30.08 9.50
C LYS A 185 3.66 31.37 8.94
N ILE A 186 4.72 31.28 8.15
CA ILE A 186 5.44 32.45 7.62
C ILE A 186 5.01 32.86 6.21
N GLY A 187 4.37 31.98 5.44
CA GLY A 187 4.17 32.13 4.00
C GLY A 187 3.15 33.17 3.53
N GLY A 188 2.46 33.88 4.45
CA GLY A 188 1.44 34.89 4.11
C GLY A 188 0.27 34.33 3.29
N ASP A 189 -0.44 35.16 2.53
CA ASP A 189 -1.64 34.75 1.77
C ASP A 189 -1.38 33.64 0.73
N TYR A 190 -0.13 33.53 0.27
CA TYR A 190 0.30 32.53 -0.72
C TYR A 190 1.05 31.35 -0.10
N PHE A 191 0.96 31.14 1.22
CA PHE A 191 1.66 30.06 1.93
C PHE A 191 1.43 28.68 1.29
N PHE A 192 0.25 28.45 0.71
CA PHE A 192 -0.13 27.19 0.09
C PHE A 192 0.73 26.81 -1.13
N ILE A 193 1.24 27.80 -1.87
CA ILE A 193 2.15 27.56 -3.00
C ILE A 193 3.50 27.06 -2.48
N TYR A 194 4.03 27.70 -1.43
CA TYR A 194 5.30 27.30 -0.81
C TYR A 194 5.18 25.94 -0.12
N ALA A 195 4.08 25.67 0.58
CA ALA A 195 3.78 24.38 1.20
C ALA A 195 3.65 23.26 0.15
N TRP A 196 2.98 23.52 -0.97
CA TRP A 196 2.89 22.60 -2.09
C TRP A 196 4.27 22.32 -2.71
N LEU A 197 5.06 23.36 -3.00
CA LEU A 197 6.40 23.20 -3.58
C LEU A 197 7.33 22.42 -2.64
N PHE A 198 7.27 22.71 -1.34
CA PHE A 198 8.01 21.99 -0.32
C PHE A 198 7.63 20.51 -0.29
N THR A 199 6.33 20.18 -0.24
CA THR A 199 5.89 18.77 -0.24
C THR A 199 6.19 18.05 -1.55
N LEU A 200 6.17 18.74 -2.69
CA LEU A 200 6.63 18.22 -3.97
C LEU A 200 8.13 17.87 -3.92
N ALA A 201 8.96 18.79 -3.41
CA ALA A 201 10.39 18.58 -3.27
C ALA A 201 10.71 17.42 -2.31
N VAL A 202 10.06 17.38 -1.14
CA VAL A 202 10.21 16.29 -0.17
C VAL A 202 9.79 14.95 -0.80
N SER A 203 8.66 14.91 -1.52
CA SER A 203 8.19 13.69 -2.18
C SER A 203 9.20 13.18 -3.21
N LEU A 204 9.77 14.08 -4.02
CA LEU A 204 10.80 13.75 -4.99
C LEU A 204 12.07 13.21 -4.34
N VAL A 205 12.53 13.87 -3.27
CA VAL A 205 13.70 13.42 -2.50
C VAL A 205 13.44 12.04 -1.92
N LEU A 206 12.32 11.85 -1.20
CA LEU A 206 11.97 10.58 -0.55
C LEU A 206 11.87 9.43 -1.56
N VAL A 207 11.17 9.61 -2.69
CA VAL A 207 11.07 8.57 -3.74
C VAL A 207 12.45 8.25 -4.33
N THR A 208 13.34 9.24 -4.44
CA THR A 208 14.71 9.06 -4.97
C THR A 208 15.59 8.29 -3.99
N ILE A 209 15.57 8.63 -2.70
CA ILE A 209 16.42 7.99 -1.69
C ILE A 209 15.85 6.68 -1.15
N TYR A 210 14.56 6.42 -1.34
CA TYR A 210 13.87 5.29 -0.72
C TYR A 210 14.57 3.96 -0.97
N ALA A 211 14.84 3.64 -2.24
CA ALA A 211 15.37 2.32 -2.59
C ALA A 211 16.85 2.13 -2.23
N ASP A 212 17.62 3.22 -2.14
CA ASP A 212 19.07 3.16 -1.90
C ASP A 212 19.42 3.28 -0.42
N TYR A 213 18.58 3.99 0.36
CA TYR A 213 18.89 4.32 1.75
C TYR A 213 17.84 3.86 2.77
N ILE A 214 16.57 3.73 2.37
CA ILE A 214 15.48 3.36 3.29
C ILE A 214 15.19 1.86 3.21
N ALA A 215 14.88 1.34 2.02
CA ALA A 215 14.55 -0.07 1.81
C ALA A 215 15.64 -1.03 2.30
N PRO A 216 16.96 -0.77 2.09
CA PRO A 216 18.02 -1.65 2.59
C PRO A 216 18.14 -1.74 4.12
N LEU A 217 17.51 -0.82 4.87
CA LEU A 217 17.43 -0.92 6.34
C LEU A 217 16.50 -2.06 6.80
N PHE A 218 15.56 -2.47 5.93
CA PHE A 218 14.51 -3.42 6.23
C PHE A 218 14.73 -4.76 5.54
N ASP A 219 15.27 -4.76 4.32
CA ASP A 219 15.39 -5.93 3.48
C ASP A 219 16.78 -6.03 2.84
N LYS A 220 17.23 -7.26 2.56
CA LYS A 220 18.51 -7.51 1.91
C LYS A 220 18.33 -7.51 0.41
N PHE A 221 19.10 -6.68 -0.28
CA PHE A 221 19.15 -6.59 -1.74
C PHE A 221 20.48 -7.14 -2.24
N THR A 222 20.43 -8.13 -3.14
CA THR A 222 21.59 -8.69 -3.82
C THR A 222 21.45 -8.47 -5.33
N LEU A 223 22.56 -8.44 -6.06
CA LEU A 223 22.49 -8.39 -7.52
C LEU A 223 21.99 -9.73 -8.07
N LEU A 224 21.18 -9.69 -9.12
CA LEU A 224 20.81 -10.89 -9.85
C LEU A 224 22.09 -11.54 -10.42
N PRO A 225 22.35 -12.82 -10.14
CA PRO A 225 23.53 -13.51 -10.67
C PRO A 225 23.55 -13.55 -12.21
N GLU A 226 24.75 -13.72 -12.78
CA GLU A 226 24.88 -13.93 -14.22
C GLU A 226 24.17 -15.22 -14.64
N GLY A 227 23.44 -15.18 -15.74
CA GLY A 227 22.67 -16.31 -16.26
C GLY A 227 21.71 -15.91 -17.37
N GLU A 228 20.98 -16.90 -17.91
CA GLU A 228 20.02 -16.73 -19.01
C GLU A 228 18.95 -15.68 -18.68
N LEU A 229 18.35 -15.74 -17.50
CA LEU A 229 17.34 -14.78 -17.06
C LEU A 229 17.83 -13.34 -17.10
N LYS A 230 19.05 -13.07 -16.63
CA LYS A 230 19.60 -11.71 -16.62
C LYS A 230 19.83 -11.20 -18.04
N MET A 231 20.39 -12.04 -18.91
CA MET A 231 20.60 -11.71 -20.32
C MET A 231 19.28 -11.38 -21.02
N ASP A 232 18.24 -12.16 -20.80
CA ASP A 232 16.93 -11.93 -21.40
C ASP A 232 16.27 -10.64 -20.89
N ILE A 233 16.41 -10.33 -19.59
CA ILE A 233 15.94 -9.07 -19.02
C ILE A 233 16.66 -7.88 -19.66
N GLU A 234 17.98 -7.96 -19.82
CA GLU A 234 18.79 -6.91 -20.46
C GLU A 234 18.42 -6.74 -21.94
N ALA A 235 18.23 -7.85 -22.67
CA ALA A 235 17.78 -7.84 -24.05
C ALA A 235 16.38 -7.21 -24.19
N MET A 236 15.44 -7.57 -23.31
CA MET A 236 14.10 -6.99 -23.29
C MET A 236 14.16 -5.49 -22.99
N ALA A 237 14.91 -5.07 -21.95
CA ALA A 237 15.08 -3.67 -21.61
C ALA A 237 15.66 -2.86 -22.76
N LYS A 238 16.68 -3.40 -23.44
CA LYS A 238 17.29 -2.79 -24.63
C LYS A 238 16.29 -2.65 -25.78
N SER A 239 15.45 -3.67 -26.00
CA SER A 239 14.46 -3.66 -27.11
C SER A 239 13.45 -2.52 -27.02
N ILE A 240 13.14 -2.04 -25.81
CA ILE A 240 12.22 -0.91 -25.59
C ILE A 240 12.91 0.40 -25.21
N SER A 241 14.26 0.41 -25.23
CA SER A 241 15.13 1.50 -24.79
C SER A 241 14.92 1.89 -23.32
N PHE A 242 14.62 0.91 -22.46
CA PHE A 242 14.58 1.10 -21.02
C PHE A 242 16.01 1.24 -20.49
N PRO A 243 16.36 2.34 -19.81
CA PRO A 243 17.72 2.59 -19.34
C PRO A 243 18.01 1.79 -18.04
N LEU A 244 18.03 0.47 -18.18
CA LEU A 244 18.34 -0.47 -17.12
C LEU A 244 19.81 -0.31 -16.68
N THR A 245 20.02 -0.12 -15.38
CA THR A 245 21.37 -0.07 -14.81
C THR A 245 21.71 -1.33 -14.02
N LYS A 246 20.78 -1.81 -13.19
CA LYS A 246 20.98 -2.98 -12.32
C LYS A 246 19.68 -3.75 -12.11
N VAL A 247 19.81 -5.07 -11.94
CA VAL A 247 18.74 -5.97 -11.53
C VAL A 247 19.08 -6.52 -10.15
N TYR A 248 18.17 -6.34 -9.20
CA TYR A 248 18.30 -6.79 -7.83
C TYR A 248 17.32 -7.92 -7.51
N VAL A 249 17.72 -8.80 -6.61
CA VAL A 249 16.86 -9.75 -5.93
C VAL A 249 16.72 -9.29 -4.48
N VAL A 250 15.48 -9.18 -4.00
CA VAL A 250 15.17 -8.89 -2.60
C VAL A 250 14.78 -10.18 -1.87
N GLU A 251 15.34 -10.38 -0.68
CA GLU A 251 15.07 -11.52 0.20
C GLU A 251 13.70 -11.37 0.89
N GLY A 252 12.62 -11.48 0.10
CA GLY A 252 11.24 -11.38 0.57
C GLY A 252 10.79 -12.62 1.34
N SER A 253 11.41 -13.77 1.06
CA SER A 253 11.17 -15.06 1.74
C SER A 253 11.33 -14.99 3.26
N LYS A 254 12.25 -14.16 3.76
CA LYS A 254 12.42 -13.91 5.20
C LYS A 254 11.15 -13.36 5.87
N ARG A 255 10.30 -12.71 5.07
CA ARG A 255 9.05 -12.11 5.53
C ARG A 255 7.84 -12.99 5.28
N SER A 256 7.73 -13.49 4.06
CA SER A 256 6.58 -14.28 3.64
C SER A 256 6.88 -15.04 2.36
N SER A 257 6.08 -16.05 2.05
CA SER A 257 6.08 -16.71 0.74
C SER A 257 5.31 -15.95 -0.35
N HIS A 258 4.93 -14.68 -0.16
CA HIS A 258 4.33 -13.87 -1.22
C HIS A 258 5.37 -13.39 -2.23
N SER A 259 4.98 -13.30 -3.51
CA SER A 259 5.86 -12.97 -4.64
C SER A 259 5.47 -11.63 -5.27
N ASN A 260 6.47 -10.85 -5.71
CA ASN A 260 6.26 -9.57 -6.39
C ASN A 260 7.48 -9.19 -7.26
N ALA A 261 7.29 -8.23 -8.15
CA ALA A 261 8.35 -7.59 -8.93
C ALA A 261 8.00 -6.11 -9.14
N TYR A 262 9.01 -5.25 -9.15
CA TYR A 262 8.81 -3.83 -9.41
C TYR A 262 10.07 -3.20 -10.01
N PHE A 263 9.94 -2.00 -10.57
CA PHE A 263 11.06 -1.18 -10.99
C PHE A 263 10.99 0.20 -10.34
N TYR A 264 12.15 0.84 -10.19
CA TYR A 264 12.25 2.18 -9.64
C TYR A 264 13.39 2.97 -10.28
N GLY A 265 13.52 4.23 -9.87
CA GLY A 265 14.60 5.13 -10.28
C GLY A 265 14.12 6.23 -11.22
N PHE A 266 14.95 7.25 -11.39
CA PHE A 266 14.67 8.44 -12.20
C PHE A 266 15.57 8.52 -13.43
N PHE A 267 15.04 9.14 -14.48
CA PHE A 267 15.76 9.41 -15.74
C PHE A 267 16.50 8.17 -16.29
N LYS A 268 17.83 8.25 -16.39
CA LYS A 268 18.72 7.24 -16.96
C LYS A 268 19.17 6.16 -15.96
N ASN A 269 18.75 6.25 -14.70
CA ASN A 269 19.12 5.28 -13.66
C ASN A 269 17.88 4.50 -13.22
N LYS A 270 17.49 3.49 -14.02
CA LYS A 270 16.37 2.61 -13.70
C LYS A 270 16.86 1.25 -13.23
N ARG A 271 16.23 0.73 -12.19
CA ARG A 271 16.58 -0.57 -11.59
C ARG A 271 15.35 -1.44 -11.49
N ILE A 272 15.54 -2.75 -11.63
CA ILE A 272 14.51 -3.77 -11.47
C ILE A 272 14.77 -4.51 -10.15
N VAL A 273 13.71 -4.81 -9.40
CA VAL A 273 13.75 -5.64 -8.20
C VAL A 273 12.80 -6.81 -8.37
N LEU A 274 13.32 -8.01 -8.15
CA LEU A 274 12.58 -9.27 -8.17
C LEU A 274 12.58 -9.83 -6.75
N PHE A 275 11.43 -10.33 -6.28
CA PHE A 275 11.41 -11.09 -5.03
C PHE A 275 12.01 -12.48 -5.29
N ASP A 276 12.82 -12.97 -4.36
CA ASP A 276 13.34 -14.34 -4.41
C ASP A 276 12.24 -15.41 -4.52
N THR A 277 11.10 -15.18 -3.87
CA THR A 277 9.88 -16.01 -3.94
C THR A 277 9.19 -16.01 -5.31
N LEU A 278 9.51 -15.06 -6.20
CA LEU A 278 9.02 -15.05 -7.58
C LEU A 278 9.87 -15.95 -8.48
N LEU A 279 11.12 -16.19 -8.11
CA LEU A 279 12.11 -16.86 -8.94
C LEU A 279 12.17 -18.35 -8.56
N GLU A 280 11.72 -19.25 -9.43
CA GLU A 280 11.67 -20.69 -9.11
C GLU A 280 13.05 -21.23 -8.69
N ASP A 281 14.11 -20.90 -9.41
CA ASP A 281 15.47 -21.39 -9.13
C ASP A 281 16.16 -20.70 -7.95
N TYR A 282 15.64 -19.57 -7.49
CA TYR A 282 16.25 -18.76 -6.44
C TYR A 282 15.48 -18.77 -5.13
N SER A 283 14.20 -19.16 -5.16
CA SER A 283 13.35 -19.30 -3.98
C SER A 283 13.99 -20.27 -2.98
N PRO A 284 14.24 -19.84 -1.72
CA PRO A 284 14.83 -20.72 -0.72
C PRO A 284 13.92 -21.91 -0.40
N PHE A 285 12.60 -21.75 -0.56
CA PHE A 285 11.61 -22.82 -0.38
C PHE A 285 11.78 -23.98 -1.37
N ASN A 286 12.45 -23.76 -2.49
CA ASN A 286 12.72 -24.79 -3.49
C ASN A 286 14.11 -25.44 -3.33
N LYS A 287 15.00 -24.85 -2.52
CA LYS A 287 16.39 -25.31 -2.31
C LYS A 287 16.54 -26.27 -1.14
N THR A 288 15.69 -26.15 -0.12
CA THR A 288 15.57 -27.12 0.98
C THR A 288 14.70 -28.29 0.54
N GLY A 289 15.30 -29.26 -0.13
CA GLY A 289 14.76 -30.62 -0.17
C GLY A 289 14.95 -31.28 1.20
N GLU A 290 14.16 -30.89 2.20
CA GLU A 290 13.99 -31.70 3.40
C GLU A 290 13.02 -32.86 3.07
N PRO A 291 13.38 -34.13 3.35
CA PRO A 291 12.44 -35.23 3.25
C PRO A 291 11.35 -35.02 4.30
N GLN A 292 10.09 -34.97 3.88
CA GLN A 292 8.97 -35.08 4.82
C GLN A 292 9.08 -36.41 5.58
N PRO A 293 8.81 -36.44 6.91
CA PRO A 293 8.87 -37.67 7.67
C PRO A 293 7.88 -38.68 7.10
N GLU A 294 8.39 -39.88 6.81
CA GLU A 294 7.62 -41.04 6.41
C GLU A 294 6.48 -41.26 7.42
N GLN A 295 5.24 -41.23 6.93
CA GLN A 295 4.12 -41.79 7.68
C GLN A 295 4.34 -43.29 7.81
N PRO A 296 4.05 -43.89 8.97
CA PRO A 296 4.37 -45.29 9.23
C PRO A 296 3.66 -46.19 8.22
N GLU A 297 4.42 -47.12 7.65
CA GLU A 297 3.94 -48.20 6.79
C GLU A 297 2.78 -48.92 7.50
N SER A 298 1.60 -48.88 6.88
CA SER A 298 0.52 -49.81 7.19
C SER A 298 0.45 -50.85 6.10
N ASP A 299 0.57 -52.11 6.51
CA ASP A 299 0.64 -53.31 5.71
C ASP A 299 -0.40 -53.44 4.59
N GLU A 300 0.12 -53.95 3.48
CA GLU A 300 -0.43 -54.82 2.44
C GLU A 300 -1.88 -54.71 1.93
N THR A 301 -1.94 -54.80 0.59
CA THR A 301 -3.05 -55.21 -0.29
C THR A 301 -4.15 -54.19 -0.62
N SER A 302 -3.96 -53.46 -1.73
CA SER A 302 -4.81 -53.59 -2.94
C SER A 302 -4.44 -52.53 -3.99
N SER A 303 -4.51 -52.96 -5.25
CA SER A 303 -4.11 -52.26 -6.47
C SER A 303 -4.88 -50.96 -6.72
N GLU A 304 -4.15 -49.83 -6.81
CA GLU A 304 -4.51 -48.70 -7.68
C GLU A 304 -3.27 -47.81 -7.87
N ALA A 305 -2.81 -47.66 -9.11
CA ALA A 305 -1.68 -46.82 -9.47
C ALA A 305 -2.02 -45.32 -9.26
N LYS A 306 -1.83 -44.82 -8.03
CA LYS A 306 -1.87 -43.38 -7.74
C LYS A 306 -0.50 -42.78 -8.04
N ALA A 307 -0.46 -41.94 -9.07
CA ALA A 307 0.69 -41.11 -9.41
C ALA A 307 1.20 -40.36 -8.16
N LYS A 308 2.51 -40.47 -7.89
CA LYS A 308 3.21 -39.71 -6.85
C LYS A 308 2.85 -38.21 -6.99
N PRO A 309 2.47 -37.49 -5.92
CA PRO A 309 2.19 -36.07 -6.01
C PRO A 309 3.47 -35.34 -6.42
N LYS A 310 3.44 -34.66 -7.57
CA LYS A 310 4.55 -33.81 -8.03
C LYS A 310 4.83 -32.74 -6.98
N ASN A 311 6.08 -32.63 -6.53
CA ASN A 311 6.59 -31.48 -5.77
C ASN A 311 6.32 -30.19 -6.57
N LYS A 312 5.21 -29.51 -6.29
CA LYS A 312 4.90 -28.20 -6.88
C LYS A 312 5.85 -27.19 -6.25
N LYS A 313 6.87 -26.78 -7.01
CA LYS A 313 7.78 -25.71 -6.63
C LYS A 313 7.08 -24.36 -6.69
N GLN A 314 7.53 -23.43 -5.86
CA GLN A 314 7.03 -22.07 -5.82
C GLN A 314 7.76 -21.17 -6.83
N GLY A 315 7.06 -20.22 -7.45
CA GLY A 315 7.67 -19.20 -8.31
C GLY A 315 7.36 -19.43 -9.79
N CYS A 316 7.93 -18.57 -10.62
CA CYS A 316 7.76 -18.55 -12.06
C CYS A 316 9.06 -18.98 -12.75
N ASN A 317 8.93 -19.59 -13.92
CA ASN A 317 10.06 -19.87 -14.80
C ASN A 317 10.52 -18.59 -15.54
N ASN A 318 11.69 -18.66 -16.21
CA ASN A 318 12.27 -17.49 -16.88
C ASN A 318 11.32 -16.81 -17.88
N PRO A 319 10.63 -17.53 -18.80
CA PRO A 319 9.65 -16.92 -19.69
C PRO A 319 8.49 -16.23 -18.98
N GLU A 320 7.97 -16.80 -17.90
CA GLU A 320 6.91 -16.20 -17.09
C GLU A 320 7.38 -14.93 -16.38
N ILE A 321 8.59 -14.94 -15.82
CA ILE A 321 9.20 -13.75 -15.19
C ILE A 321 9.36 -12.63 -16.23
N LEU A 322 9.80 -12.97 -17.44
CA LEU A 322 9.90 -12.01 -18.54
C LEU A 322 8.53 -11.45 -18.94
N ALA A 323 7.46 -12.26 -18.91
CA ALA A 323 6.10 -11.77 -19.16
C ALA A 323 5.64 -10.79 -18.07
N VAL A 324 5.92 -11.09 -16.80
CA VAL A 324 5.65 -10.18 -15.66
C VAL A 324 6.43 -8.88 -15.82
N LEU A 325 7.73 -8.94 -16.15
CA LEU A 325 8.54 -7.76 -16.40
C LEU A 325 8.07 -6.97 -17.64
N GLY A 326 7.60 -7.65 -18.68
CA GLY A 326 6.98 -7.01 -19.84
C GLY A 326 5.74 -6.20 -19.44
N HIS A 327 4.92 -6.73 -18.53
CA HIS A 327 3.79 -5.98 -17.95
C HIS A 327 4.26 -4.74 -17.18
N GLU A 328 5.23 -4.89 -16.28
CA GLU A 328 5.77 -3.79 -15.49
C GLU A 328 6.43 -2.69 -16.35
N LEU A 329 7.26 -3.09 -17.32
CA LEU A 329 7.88 -2.18 -18.27
C LEU A 329 6.86 -1.52 -19.20
N GLY A 330 5.72 -2.16 -19.43
CA GLY A 330 4.56 -1.56 -20.08
C GLY A 330 4.05 -0.32 -19.32
N HIS A 331 4.05 -0.33 -17.99
CA HIS A 331 3.70 0.85 -17.20
C HIS A 331 4.67 2.01 -17.40
N TRP A 332 5.96 1.71 -17.52
CA TRP A 332 6.95 2.73 -17.85
C TRP A 332 6.76 3.27 -19.28
N LYS A 333 6.64 2.39 -20.29
CA LYS A 333 6.56 2.77 -21.70
C LYS A 333 5.31 3.62 -22.01
N LEU A 334 4.19 3.32 -21.36
CA LEU A 334 2.93 4.07 -21.50
C LEU A 334 2.85 5.34 -20.64
N GLY A 335 3.93 5.64 -19.89
CA GLY A 335 4.05 6.82 -19.04
C GLY A 335 3.09 6.82 -17.85
N HIS A 336 2.64 5.65 -17.38
CA HIS A 336 1.67 5.55 -16.28
C HIS A 336 2.22 6.15 -14.99
N THR A 337 3.50 5.95 -14.68
CA THR A 337 4.15 6.54 -13.50
C THR A 337 4.14 8.08 -13.55
N VAL A 338 4.46 8.67 -14.70
CA VAL A 338 4.47 10.14 -14.88
C VAL A 338 3.06 10.71 -14.80
N LYS A 339 2.08 10.07 -15.44
CA LYS A 339 0.66 10.48 -15.34
C LYS A 339 0.17 10.45 -13.89
N ASN A 340 0.46 9.39 -13.15
CA ASN A 340 0.09 9.29 -11.73
C ASN A 340 0.75 10.38 -10.89
N MET A 341 2.01 10.69 -11.17
CA MET A 341 2.73 11.76 -10.48
C MET A 341 2.15 13.15 -10.80
N ILE A 342 1.79 13.44 -12.05
CA ILE A 342 1.15 14.72 -12.40
C ILE A 342 -0.22 14.84 -11.72
N ILE A 343 -1.04 13.79 -11.78
CA ILE A 343 -2.36 13.77 -11.13
C ILE A 343 -2.22 13.97 -9.61
N SER A 344 -1.24 13.34 -8.96
CA SER A 344 -1.02 13.50 -7.53
C SER A 344 -0.56 14.90 -7.16
N GLN A 345 0.29 15.54 -7.97
CA GLN A 345 0.74 16.92 -7.73
C GLN A 345 -0.37 17.96 -8.00
N MET A 346 -1.20 17.76 -9.02
CA MET A 346 -2.38 18.61 -9.26
C MET A 346 -3.40 18.49 -8.11
N ASN A 347 -3.65 17.27 -7.62
CA ASN A 347 -4.46 17.05 -6.43
C ASN A 347 -3.86 17.74 -5.21
N SER A 348 -2.55 17.58 -4.98
CA SER A 348 -1.86 18.20 -3.84
C SER A 348 -2.01 19.72 -3.87
N PHE A 349 -1.80 20.35 -5.03
CA PHE A 349 -1.97 21.79 -5.21
C PHE A 349 -3.40 22.24 -4.91
N LEU A 350 -4.41 21.51 -5.43
CA LEU A 350 -5.82 21.80 -5.15
C LEU A 350 -6.13 21.68 -3.65
N CYS A 351 -5.66 20.63 -2.98
CA CYS A 351 -5.86 20.44 -1.56
C CYS A 351 -5.23 21.57 -0.73
N PHE A 352 -3.99 21.98 -1.03
CA PHE A 352 -3.34 23.11 -0.33
C PHE A 352 -4.04 24.45 -0.62
N SER A 353 -4.52 24.66 -1.84
CA SER A 353 -5.29 25.86 -2.20
C SER A 353 -6.61 25.94 -1.42
N LEU A 354 -7.35 24.83 -1.35
CA LEU A 354 -8.59 24.74 -0.57
C LEU A 354 -8.31 24.86 0.94
N PHE A 355 -7.19 24.30 1.41
CA PHE A 355 -6.76 24.46 2.80
C PHE A 355 -6.53 25.93 3.16
N ALA A 356 -5.90 26.73 2.29
CA ALA A 356 -5.74 28.17 2.51
C ALA A 356 -7.06 28.93 2.63
N VAL A 357 -8.09 28.52 1.88
CA VAL A 357 -9.43 29.13 1.98
C VAL A 357 -10.13 28.73 3.29
N LEU A 358 -9.92 27.51 3.77
CA LEU A 358 -10.66 26.94 4.89
C LEU A 358 -10.00 27.18 6.26
N ILE A 359 -8.67 27.30 6.33
CA ILE A 359 -7.94 27.37 7.61
C ILE A 359 -8.34 28.55 8.50
N GLY A 360 -8.84 29.65 7.93
CA GLY A 360 -9.32 30.80 8.69
C GLY A 360 -10.71 30.64 9.32
N ARG A 361 -11.44 29.55 9.03
CA ARG A 361 -12.80 29.33 9.54
C ARG A 361 -12.76 28.73 10.94
N LYS A 362 -13.08 29.55 11.96
CA LYS A 362 -13.06 29.14 13.37
C LYS A 362 -14.03 27.99 13.66
N GLU A 363 -15.17 27.95 12.94
CA GLU A 363 -16.19 26.91 13.15
C GLU A 363 -15.63 25.51 12.93
N LEU A 364 -14.66 25.35 12.02
CA LEU A 364 -14.00 24.07 11.76
C LEU A 364 -13.20 23.56 12.98
N PHE A 365 -12.60 24.45 13.78
CA PHE A 365 -11.85 24.07 14.98
C PHE A 365 -12.78 23.79 16.15
N VAL A 366 -13.78 24.65 16.34
CA VAL A 366 -14.79 24.53 17.40
C VAL A 366 -15.57 23.22 17.25
N ALA A 367 -15.89 22.80 16.02
CA ALA A 367 -16.55 21.53 15.74
C ALA A 367 -15.82 20.31 16.32
N PHE A 368 -14.50 20.38 16.49
CA PHE A 368 -13.68 19.30 17.04
C PHE A 368 -13.10 19.61 18.43
N GLY A 369 -13.70 20.56 19.15
CA GLY A 369 -13.35 20.87 20.55
C GLY A 369 -12.17 21.83 20.73
N PHE A 370 -11.76 22.55 19.70
CA PHE A 370 -10.72 23.57 19.76
C PHE A 370 -11.36 24.97 19.79
N ASN A 371 -11.74 25.43 20.99
CA ASN A 371 -12.43 26.71 21.18
C ASN A 371 -11.44 27.89 21.31
N ASP A 372 -10.34 27.68 22.02
CA ASP A 372 -9.45 28.76 22.44
C ASP A 372 -8.21 28.91 21.54
N SER A 373 -7.94 27.93 20.68
CA SER A 373 -6.74 27.91 19.85
C SER A 373 -6.99 27.33 18.47
N GLN A 374 -6.16 27.71 17.50
CA GLN A 374 -6.22 27.23 16.11
C GLN A 374 -4.86 26.68 15.67
N PRO A 375 -4.38 25.56 16.25
CA PRO A 375 -3.06 25.04 15.92
C PRO A 375 -3.00 24.62 14.46
N THR A 376 -1.92 24.96 13.78
CA THR A 376 -1.77 24.76 12.33
C THR A 376 -1.84 23.27 11.96
N LEU A 377 -1.22 22.40 12.77
CA LEU A 377 -1.26 20.94 12.58
C LEU A 377 -2.68 20.37 12.72
N ILE A 378 -3.43 20.87 13.71
CA ILE A 378 -4.82 20.44 13.95
C ILE A 378 -5.70 20.88 12.78
N GLY A 379 -5.51 22.10 12.27
CA GLY A 379 -6.19 22.57 11.06
C GLY A 379 -5.90 21.70 9.84
N LEU A 380 -4.63 21.32 9.61
CA LEU A 380 -4.25 20.38 8.55
C LEU A 380 -4.98 19.04 8.72
N MET A 381 -4.99 18.49 9.94
CA MET A 381 -5.65 17.22 10.24
C MET A 381 -7.16 17.29 9.97
N ILE A 382 -7.86 18.28 10.55
CA ILE A 382 -9.31 18.44 10.39
C ILE A 382 -9.67 18.60 8.91
N ILE A 383 -8.98 19.48 8.19
CA ILE A 383 -9.33 19.77 6.80
C ILE A 383 -9.01 18.58 5.88
N PHE A 384 -7.80 18.01 5.96
CA PHE A 384 -7.40 16.95 5.04
C PHE A 384 -8.03 15.59 5.35
N GLN A 385 -8.28 15.27 6.63
CA GLN A 385 -8.84 13.97 7.03
C GLN A 385 -10.37 14.00 7.10
N PHE A 386 -10.97 15.05 7.66
CA PHE A 386 -12.41 15.08 7.90
C PHE A 386 -13.17 15.86 6.83
N ILE A 387 -12.81 17.12 6.58
CA ILE A 387 -13.55 17.97 5.64
C ILE A 387 -13.41 17.45 4.19
N PHE A 388 -12.22 17.01 3.80
CA PHE A 388 -11.99 16.42 2.48
C PHE A 388 -12.37 14.95 2.38
N SER A 389 -12.96 14.32 3.41
CA SER A 389 -13.33 12.91 3.38
C SER A 389 -14.20 12.54 2.16
N PRO A 390 -15.27 13.29 1.80
CA PRO A 390 -16.07 12.99 0.60
C PRO A 390 -15.28 13.09 -0.71
N TYR A 391 -14.38 14.06 -0.81
CA TYR A 391 -13.49 14.22 -1.96
C TYR A 391 -12.51 13.05 -2.07
N ASN A 392 -11.91 12.64 -0.94
CA ASN A 392 -10.95 11.55 -0.87
C ASN A 392 -11.60 10.21 -1.27
N GLU A 393 -12.82 9.93 -0.81
CA GLU A 393 -13.56 8.72 -1.19
C GLU A 393 -13.95 8.72 -2.68
N ARG A 394 -14.44 9.85 -3.21
CA ARG A 394 -14.69 9.97 -4.65
C ARG A 394 -13.42 9.71 -5.46
N LYS A 395 -12.29 10.29 -5.07
CA LYS A 395 -11.00 10.10 -5.73
C LYS A 395 -10.56 8.63 -5.69
N ARG A 396 -10.71 7.98 -4.54
CA ARG A 396 -10.40 6.55 -4.34
C ARG A 396 -11.21 5.64 -5.26
N MET A 397 -12.46 5.96 -5.56
CA MET A 397 -13.29 5.20 -6.49
C MET A 397 -12.96 5.53 -7.96
N VAL A 398 -12.85 6.81 -8.31
CA VAL A 398 -12.76 7.27 -9.70
C VAL A 398 -11.37 7.05 -10.30
N VAL A 399 -10.29 7.31 -9.57
CA VAL A 399 -8.93 7.26 -10.13
C VAL A 399 -8.55 5.85 -10.58
N PRO A 400 -8.71 4.78 -9.79
CA PRO A 400 -8.41 3.42 -10.24
C PRO A 400 -9.31 2.96 -11.38
N ALA A 401 -10.59 3.34 -11.38
CA ALA A 401 -11.53 3.01 -12.45
C ALA A 401 -11.12 3.69 -13.77
N ALA A 402 -10.81 5.00 -13.73
CA ALA A 402 -10.32 5.74 -14.88
C ALA A 402 -9.00 5.17 -15.40
N LEU A 403 -8.07 4.81 -14.51
CA LEU A 403 -6.82 4.15 -14.89
C LEU A 403 -7.06 2.77 -15.53
N LYS A 404 -7.99 1.96 -15.01
CA LYS A 404 -8.39 0.69 -15.64
C LYS A 404 -8.96 0.91 -17.05
N ILE A 405 -9.84 1.89 -17.23
CA ILE A 405 -10.41 2.22 -18.56
C ILE A 405 -9.32 2.68 -19.53
N VAL A 406 -8.40 3.54 -19.08
CA VAL A 406 -7.27 4.01 -19.90
C VAL A 406 -6.34 2.85 -20.27
N ARG A 407 -6.13 1.89 -19.36
CA ARG A 407 -5.32 0.68 -19.61
C ARG A 407 -5.99 -0.29 -20.59
N LEU A 408 -7.33 -0.36 -20.61
CA LEU A 408 -8.10 -1.26 -21.46
C LEU A 408 -8.38 -0.68 -22.86
N LYS A 409 -8.18 0.62 -23.09
CA LYS A 409 -8.31 1.18 -24.44
C LYS A 409 -7.21 0.61 -25.33
N PRO A 410 -7.53 -0.07 -26.44
CA PRO A 410 -6.52 -0.52 -27.37
C PRO A 410 -5.77 0.71 -27.88
N THR A 411 -4.47 0.75 -27.60
CA THR A 411 -3.55 1.70 -28.23
C THR A 411 -3.76 1.58 -29.73
N ARG A 412 -4.13 2.69 -30.38
CA ARG A 412 -4.34 2.77 -31.83
C ARG A 412 -3.25 1.98 -32.55
N LYS A 413 -3.67 0.94 -33.27
CA LYS A 413 -2.91 0.12 -34.23
C LYS A 413 -1.54 0.74 -34.56
N HIS A 414 -0.48 0.26 -33.91
CA HIS A 414 0.78 0.18 -34.63
C HIS A 414 0.57 -0.89 -35.70
N LYS A 415 0.56 -0.43 -36.95
CA LYS A 415 0.63 -1.24 -38.16
C LYS A 415 1.81 -2.18 -37.97
N ILE A 416 1.54 -3.42 -37.57
CA ILE A 416 2.49 -4.51 -37.74
C ILE A 416 2.55 -4.69 -39.25
N ASP A 417 3.60 -4.16 -39.88
CA ASP A 417 3.89 -4.44 -41.29
C ASP A 417 4.15 -5.95 -41.41
N ARG A 418 3.08 -6.69 -41.73
CA ARG A 418 3.15 -8.05 -42.27
C ARG A 418 3.65 -7.99 -43.71
N HIS A 419 4.87 -7.49 -43.93
CA HIS A 419 5.56 -7.65 -45.20
C HIS A 419 7.06 -7.78 -44.95
N LYS A 420 7.48 -9.00 -44.59
CA LYS A 420 8.72 -9.67 -45.06
C LYS A 420 8.80 -11.09 -44.49
N GLY A 421 7.79 -11.90 -44.80
CA GLY A 421 7.91 -13.36 -44.80
C GLY A 421 8.20 -13.82 -46.22
N LYS A 422 9.45 -13.67 -46.70
CA LYS A 422 9.92 -14.38 -47.90
C LYS A 422 10.76 -15.56 -47.43
N ILE A 423 10.09 -16.70 -47.32
CA ILE A 423 10.71 -18.03 -47.29
C ILE A 423 11.45 -18.19 -48.62
N ARG A 424 12.78 -18.20 -48.60
CA ARG A 424 13.59 -18.69 -49.73
C ARG A 424 13.58 -20.23 -49.64
N LYS A 425 12.71 -20.86 -50.42
CA LYS A 425 12.89 -22.24 -50.92
C LYS A 425 13.34 -22.14 -52.37
N LEU A 426 14.57 -22.52 -52.66
CA LEU A 426 15.10 -22.91 -53.98
C LEU A 426 16.06 -24.05 -53.66
N LYS A 427 15.59 -25.30 -53.65
CA LYS A 427 15.65 -26.27 -54.77
C LYS A 427 17.04 -26.35 -55.40
N HIS A 428 17.78 -27.39 -54.99
CA HIS A 428 18.62 -28.16 -55.89
C HIS A 428 17.73 -28.76 -56.99
N ASP A 429 18.17 -28.65 -58.23
CA ASP A 429 18.18 -29.70 -59.26
C ASP A 429 18.99 -29.15 -60.46
N ASP A 430 19.95 -29.97 -60.90
CA ASP A 430 20.84 -29.92 -62.06
C ASP A 430 21.94 -28.83 -62.18
#